data_AF-A0A8X6MSC1-F1
#
_entry.id   AF-A0A8X6MSC1-F1
#
_cell.length_a   1.000
_cell.length_b   1.000
_cell.length_c   1.000
_cell.angle_alpha   90.00
_cell.angle_beta   90.00
_cell.angle_gamma   90.00
#
_symmetry.space_group_name_H-M   'P 1'
#
loop_
_entity.id
_entity.type
_entity.pdbx_description
1 polymer ?
#
loop_
_entity_poly.entity_id
_entity_poly.type
_entity_poly.pdbx_seq_one_letter_code
_entity_poly.pdbx_strand_id
1 'polypeptide(L)'
;MIDSGEVSNVNKIGVRIPPVWKSNIALWVKQCKTLFELAQITKNETKLFYLIANINLKTLVYVSDIVLNYAATNNFVVLKDRLISEFQDSETQQIEKLLS
;
A
#
# COMPACT_ATOMS: atom_id res chain seq x y z
N MET A 1 32.00 -5.47 -35.08
CA MET A 1 30.53 -5.32 -35.08
C MET A 1 30.14 -5.20 -33.61
N ILE A 2 30.06 -3.97 -33.09
CA ILE A 2 29.80 -3.72 -31.66
C ILE A 2 28.31 -3.39 -31.57
N ASP A 3 27.51 -4.37 -31.16
CA ASP A 3 26.11 -4.16 -30.79
C ASP A 3 26.11 -3.31 -29.52
N SER A 4 25.89 -2.00 -29.71
CA SER A 4 25.80 -1.05 -28.62
C SER A 4 24.42 -1.21 -28.01
N GLY A 5 24.32 -2.09 -27.01
CA GLY A 5 23.13 -2.28 -26.20
C GLY A 5 22.66 -0.93 -25.65
N GLU A 6 21.62 -0.40 -26.26
CA GLU A 6 20.96 0.83 -25.85
C GLU A 6 20.36 0.60 -24.46
N VAL A 7 21.10 0.96 -23.41
CA VAL A 7 20.58 0.96 -22.05
C VAL A 7 19.53 2.06 -21.98
N SER A 8 18.28 1.69 -22.22
CA SER A 8 17.14 2.59 -22.13
C SER A 8 17.09 3.10 -20.70
N ASN A 9 17.59 4.32 -20.49
CA ASN A 9 17.65 4.94 -19.17
C ASN A 9 16.24 5.40 -18.81
N VAL A 10 15.39 4.45 -18.40
CA VAL A 10 14.01 4.71 -17.99
C VAL A 10 14.07 5.62 -16.78
N ASN A 11 13.69 6.88 -16.98
CA ASN A 11 13.58 7.86 -15.91
C ASN A 11 12.48 7.38 -14.95
N LYS A 12 12.88 6.80 -13.82
CA LYS A 12 11.94 6.21 -12.86
C LYS A 12 11.09 7.33 -12.28
N ILE A 13 9.81 7.35 -12.66
CA ILE A 13 8.82 8.23 -12.03
C ILE A 13 8.82 7.90 -10.54
N GLY A 14 9.16 8.87 -9.69
CA GLY A 14 9.09 8.70 -8.25
C GLY A 14 7.67 8.33 -7.85
N VAL A 15 7.50 7.20 -7.14
CA VAL A 15 6.18 6.76 -6.68
C VAL A 15 5.64 7.77 -5.67
N ARG A 16 4.58 8.49 -6.05
CA ARG A 16 3.80 9.32 -5.14
C ARG A 16 2.54 8.58 -4.75
N ILE A 17 2.54 8.01 -3.55
CA ILE A 17 1.36 7.37 -3.00
C ILE A 17 0.36 8.46 -2.58
N PRO A 18 -0.92 8.34 -2.94
CA PRO A 18 -1.94 9.29 -2.51
C PRO A 18 -2.21 9.14 -1.00
N PRO A 19 -2.70 10.19 -0.33
CA PRO A 19 -3.19 10.07 1.05
C PRO A 19 -4.23 8.95 1.19
N VAL A 20 -4.23 8.28 2.34
CA VAL A 20 -5.16 7.16 2.61
C VAL A 20 -6.62 7.58 2.50
N TRP A 21 -7.40 6.81 1.75
CA TRP A 21 -8.85 6.95 1.67
C TRP A 21 -9.52 6.02 2.68
N LYS A 22 -9.90 6.57 3.84
CA LYS A 22 -10.48 5.77 4.93
C LYS A 22 -11.83 5.15 4.61
N SER A 23 -12.65 5.85 3.82
CA SER A 23 -13.92 5.31 3.32
C SER A 23 -13.62 4.12 2.42
N ASN A 24 -12.85 4.30 1.35
CA ASN A 24 -12.58 3.23 0.40
C ASN A 24 -11.11 2.74 0.43
N ILE A 25 -10.74 2.04 1.50
CA ILE A 25 -9.38 1.53 1.70
C ILE A 25 -9.00 0.52 0.61
N ALA A 26 -9.95 -0.29 0.16
CA ALA A 26 -9.72 -1.35 -0.82
C ALA A 26 -9.33 -0.76 -2.18
N LEU A 27 -9.99 0.32 -2.60
CA LEU A 27 -9.64 1.05 -3.81
C LEU A 27 -8.29 1.75 -3.68
N TRP A 28 -7.98 2.35 -2.53
CA TRP A 28 -6.67 2.95 -2.26
C TRP A 28 -5.54 1.91 -2.35
N VAL A 29 -5.73 0.73 -1.76
CA VAL A 29 -4.78 -0.40 -1.86
C VAL A 29 -4.60 -0.83 -3.31
N LYS A 30 -5.70 -0.95 -4.09
CA LYS A 30 -5.64 -1.30 -5.51
C LYS A 30 -4.81 -0.28 -6.30
N GLN A 31 -5.03 1.00 -6.06
CA GLN A 31 -4.25 2.07 -6.71
C GLN A 31 -2.76 2.00 -6.33
N CYS A 32 -2.43 1.76 -5.07
CA CYS A 32 -1.04 1.59 -4.64
C CYS A 32 -0.35 0.44 -5.39
N LYS A 33 -1.03 -0.70 -5.57
CA LYS A 33 -0.49 -1.84 -6.36
C LYS A 33 -0.22 -1.45 -7.80
N THR A 34 -1.15 -0.74 -8.45
CA THR A 34 -0.96 -0.24 -9.82
C THR A 34 0.23 0.71 -9.93
N LEU A 35 0.42 1.61 -8.95
CA LEU A 35 1.58 2.51 -8.91
C LEU A 35 2.90 1.76 -8.72
N PHE A 36 2.92 0.70 -7.90
CA PHE A 36 4.09 -0.15 -7.73
C PHE A 36 4.43 -0.91 -9.01
N GLU A 37 3.42 -1.44 -9.71
CA GLU A 37 3.60 -2.10 -11.02
C GLU A 37 4.14 -1.12 -12.06
N LEU A 38 3.56 0.09 -12.14
CA LEU A 38 4.01 1.14 -13.07
C LEU A 38 5.47 1.56 -12.82
N ALA A 39 5.87 1.65 -11.56
CA ALA A 39 7.24 2.01 -11.18
C ALA A 39 8.20 0.81 -11.10
N GLN A 40 7.76 -0.38 -11.53
CA GLN A 40 8.55 -1.62 -11.51
C GLN A 40 9.11 -1.96 -10.12
N ILE A 41 8.37 -1.62 -9.06
CA ILE A 41 8.72 -1.98 -7.68
C ILE A 41 8.29 -3.42 -7.45
N THR A 42 9.24 -4.34 -7.45
CA THR A 42 9.00 -5.78 -7.29
C THR A 42 9.19 -6.26 -5.86
N LYS A 43 10.11 -5.63 -5.11
CA LYS A 43 10.42 -6.00 -3.72
C LYS A 43 9.25 -5.68 -2.78
N ASN A 44 8.73 -6.70 -2.10
CA ASN A 44 7.62 -6.56 -1.15
C ASN A 44 7.96 -5.63 0.02
N GLU A 45 9.21 -5.66 0.49
CA GLU A 45 9.71 -4.74 1.52
C GLU A 45 9.60 -3.28 1.08
N THR A 46 10.01 -2.96 -0.14
CA THR A 46 9.89 -1.59 -0.68
C THR A 46 8.43 -1.16 -0.75
N LYS A 47 7.52 -2.02 -1.24
CA LYS A 47 6.08 -1.73 -1.27
C LYS A 47 5.51 -1.46 0.13
N LEU A 48 5.94 -2.25 1.12
CA LEU A 48 5.54 -2.10 2.52
C LEU A 48 6.00 -0.74 3.08
N PHE A 49 7.26 -0.36 2.86
CA PHE A 49 7.79 0.93 3.31
C PHE A 49 7.01 2.11 2.72
N TYR A 50 6.66 2.03 1.43
CA TYR A 50 5.79 3.04 0.82
C TYR A 50 4.42 3.11 1.48
N LEU A 51 3.79 1.98 1.81
CA LEU A 51 2.50 2.00 2.51
C LEU A 51 2.64 2.61 3.92
N ILE A 52 3.62 2.15 4.71
CA ILE A 52 3.86 2.64 6.09
C ILE A 52 4.13 4.15 6.10
N ALA A 53 4.92 4.65 5.16
CA ALA A 53 5.23 6.07 5.06
C ALA A 53 4.02 6.96 4.70
N ASN A 54 2.95 6.37 4.13
CA ASN A 54 1.80 7.12 3.62
C ASN A 54 0.50 6.87 4.40
N ILE A 55 0.49 5.93 5.35
CA ILE A 55 -0.63 5.77 6.29
C ILE A 55 -0.53 6.79 7.43
N ASN A 56 -1.68 7.32 7.84
CA ASN A 56 -1.74 8.29 8.94
C ASN A 56 -1.49 7.62 10.30
N LEU A 57 -1.06 8.40 11.30
CA LEU A 57 -0.72 7.90 12.63
C LEU A 57 -1.86 7.10 13.28
N LYS A 58 -3.11 7.52 13.11
CA LYS A 58 -4.27 6.79 13.64
C LYS A 58 -4.31 5.37 13.10
N THR A 59 -4.21 5.20 11.77
CA THR A 59 -4.13 3.89 11.11
C THR A 59 -2.87 3.13 11.52
N LEU A 60 -1.73 3.80 11.66
CA LEU A 60 -0.45 3.19 12.05
C LEU A 60 -0.51 2.55 13.45
N VAL A 61 -1.20 3.17 14.40
CA VAL A 61 -1.40 2.62 15.76
C VAL A 61 -2.17 1.30 15.71
N TYR A 62 -3.19 1.17 14.86
CA TYR A 62 -3.98 -0.06 14.72
C TYR A 62 -3.18 -1.25 14.16
N VAL A 63 -2.16 -0.98 13.33
CA VAL A 63 -1.29 -1.99 12.71
C VAL A 63 0.12 -2.01 13.33
N SER A 64 0.27 -1.42 14.52
CA SER A 64 1.57 -1.21 15.16
C SER A 64 2.29 -2.53 15.47
N ASP A 65 1.56 -3.59 15.80
CA ASP A 65 2.10 -4.94 16.00
C ASP A 65 2.81 -5.47 14.74
N ILE A 66 2.26 -5.18 13.54
CA ILE A 66 2.85 -5.57 12.25
C ILE A 66 4.06 -4.69 11.92
N VAL A 67 3.97 -3.39 12.22
CA VAL A 67 5.05 -2.42 11.95
C VAL A 67 6.23 -2.64 12.88
N LEU A 68 5.99 -2.99 14.14
CA LEU A 68 7.01 -3.16 15.18
C LEU A 68 7.64 -4.57 15.18
N ASN A 69 6.89 -5.63 14.84
CA ASN A 69 7.40 -7.00 14.79
C ASN A 69 7.80 -7.41 13.36
N TYR A 70 8.64 -6.60 12.73
CA TYR A 70 9.06 -6.79 11.34
C TYR A 70 9.97 -8.03 11.17
N ALA A 71 9.37 -9.22 11.01
CA ALA A 71 10.04 -10.42 10.53
C ALA A 71 9.83 -10.51 9.00
N ALA A 72 10.89 -10.51 8.21
CA ALA A 72 10.94 -10.14 6.79
C ALA A 72 10.07 -10.93 5.78
N THR A 73 9.21 -11.86 6.21
CA THR A 73 8.48 -12.76 5.32
C THR A 73 6.98 -12.49 5.38
N ASN A 74 6.39 -12.02 4.27
CA ASN A 74 4.94 -11.84 4.04
C ASN A 74 4.23 -10.61 4.67
N ASN A 75 4.94 -9.67 5.27
CA ASN A 75 4.33 -8.49 5.95
C ASN A 75 3.47 -7.60 5.05
N PHE A 76 3.78 -7.50 3.74
CA PHE A 76 2.96 -6.71 2.81
C PHE A 76 1.56 -7.28 2.63
N VAL A 77 1.43 -8.61 2.55
CA VAL A 77 0.13 -9.27 2.38
C VAL A 77 -0.67 -9.13 3.67
N VAL A 78 -0.05 -9.38 4.82
CA VAL A 78 -0.67 -9.27 6.15
C VAL A 78 -1.15 -7.85 6.42
N LEU A 79 -0.30 -6.84 6.18
CA LEU A 79 -0.69 -5.43 6.37
C LEU A 79 -1.86 -5.04 5.45
N LYS A 80 -1.80 -5.44 4.18
CA LYS A 80 -2.85 -5.18 3.19
C LYS A 80 -4.18 -5.81 3.61
N ASP A 81 -4.18 -7.08 3.98
CA ASP A 81 -5.40 -7.80 4.34
C ASP A 81 -6.03 -7.22 5.62
N ARG A 82 -5.20 -6.86 6.61
CA ARG A 82 -5.71 -6.23 7.83
C ARG A 82 -6.25 -4.82 7.60
N LEU A 83 -5.57 -4.01 6.78
CA LEU A 83 -6.09 -2.70 6.38
C LEU A 83 -7.46 -2.81 5.70
N ILE A 84 -7.66 -3.82 4.86
CA ILE A 84 -8.94 -4.05 4.20
C ILE A 84 -10.00 -4.47 5.22
N SER A 85 -9.74 -5.48 6.05
CA SER A 85 -10.71 -5.96 7.04
C SER A 85 -11.17 -4.85 7.99
N GLU A 86 -10.24 -4.12 8.60
CA GLU A 86 -10.55 -3.15 9.65
C GLU A 86 -11.34 -1.94 9.13
N PHE A 87 -11.06 -1.48 7.91
CA PHE A 87 -11.68 -0.26 7.37
C PHE A 87 -12.88 -0.55 6.47
N GLN A 88 -12.97 -1.72 5.84
CA GLN A 88 -14.14 -2.12 5.05
C GLN A 88 -15.34 -2.47 5.95
N ASP A 89 -15.09 -3.09 7.11
CA ASP A 89 -16.14 -3.35 8.11
C ASP A 89 -16.59 -2.04 8.78
N SER A 90 -15.67 -1.11 9.06
CA SER A 90 -16.01 0.22 9.58
C SER A 90 -16.85 1.06 8.61
N GLU A 91 -16.64 0.95 7.30
CA GLU A 91 -17.45 1.65 6.29
C GLU A 91 -18.86 1.04 6.23
N THR A 92 -18.96 -0.29 6.21
CA THR A 92 -20.24 -1.02 6.21
C THR A 92 -21.07 -0.68 7.45
N GLN A 93 -20.46 -0.69 8.63
CA GLN A 93 -21.12 -0.33 9.89
C GLN A 93 -21.57 1.14 9.95
N GLN A 94 -20.82 2.07 9.33
CA GLN A 94 -21.25 3.47 9.23
C GLN A 94 -22.45 3.63 8.30
N ILE A 95 -22.48 2.91 7.18
CA ILE A 95 -23.62 2.92 6.26
C ILE A 95 -24.86 2.33 6.92
N GLU A 96 -24.75 1.20 7.62
CA GLU A 96 -25.88 0.59 8.34
C GLU A 96 -26.43 1.51 9.44
N LYS A 97 -25.56 2.23 10.16
CA LYS A 97 -25.97 3.19 11.20
C LYS A 97 -26.65 4.44 10.64
N LEU A 98 -26.41 4.79 9.38
CA LEU A 98 -27.08 5.90 8.70
C LEU A 98 -28.41 5.48 8.05
N LEU A 99 -28.59 4.18 7.82
CA LEU A 99 -29.81 3.59 7.27
C LEU A 99 -30.77 3.05 8.36
N SER A 100 -30.32 3.02 9.62
CA SER A 100 -31.11 2.73 10.82
C SER A 100 -31.56 4.00 11.54
#